data_AF-A0A3P7N983-F1
#
_entry.id   AF-A0A3P7N983-F1
#
_cell.length_a   1.000
_cell.length_b   1.000
_cell.length_c   1.000
_cell.angle_alpha   90.00
_cell.angle_beta   90.00
_cell.angle_gamma   90.00
#
_symmetry.space_group_name_H-M   'P 1'
#
loop_
_entity.id
_entity.type
_entity.pdbx_description
1 polymer ?
#
loop_
_entity_poly.entity_id
_entity_poly.type
_entity_poly.pdbx_seq_one_letter_code
_entity_poly.pdbx_strand_id
1 'polypeptide(L)'
;MAPMAQIADGPVAEGTYGFVYGVSGPVVTAEKMAGSAMYELVRVGHSELVGEIIRLEGDFATIQVYEETSSVTIGDPVLRTGKPLSVELGPGIMGAIFDGIQRPLKEIADMTK
;
A
#
# COMPACT_ATOMS: atom_id res chain seq x y z
N MET A 1 -17.09 11.86 16.10
CA MET A 1 -17.15 11.28 14.75
C MET A 1 -16.24 12.10 13.87
N ALA A 2 -14.94 11.81 13.91
CA ALA A 2 -14.02 12.23 12.86
C ALA A 2 -14.17 11.23 11.71
N PRO A 3 -14.08 11.67 10.44
CA PRO A 3 -14.22 10.76 9.32
C PRO A 3 -13.09 9.73 9.35
N MET A 4 -13.41 8.47 9.04
CA MET A 4 -12.42 7.45 8.67
C MET A 4 -11.39 8.10 7.73
N ALA A 5 -10.10 7.84 7.93
CA ALA A 5 -9.07 8.22 6.99
C ALA A 5 -9.44 7.74 5.58
N GLN A 6 -10.14 8.61 4.84
CA GLN A 6 -10.24 8.56 3.40
C GLN A 6 -8.83 8.81 2.93
N ILE A 7 -8.12 7.72 2.67
CA ILE A 7 -6.97 7.74 1.77
C ILE A 7 -7.51 8.44 0.54
N ALA A 8 -7.02 9.65 0.28
CA ALA A 8 -7.64 10.58 -0.64
C ALA A 8 -7.98 9.89 -1.98
N ASP A 9 -9.28 9.79 -2.28
CA ASP A 9 -9.84 9.62 -3.63
C ASP A 9 -9.54 10.91 -4.44
N GLY A 10 -8.26 11.27 -4.54
CA GLY A 10 -7.79 12.23 -5.52
C GLY A 10 -7.79 11.56 -6.89
N PRO A 11 -8.01 12.30 -8.00
CA PRO A 11 -7.98 11.71 -9.32
C PRO A 11 -6.60 11.07 -9.52
N VAL A 12 -6.59 9.74 -9.63
CA VAL A 12 -5.39 8.96 -9.93
C VAL A 12 -4.88 9.38 -11.30
N ALA A 13 -3.89 10.26 -11.31
CA ALA A 13 -3.24 10.69 -12.55
C ALA A 13 -2.60 9.45 -13.21
N GLU A 14 -2.88 9.23 -14.49
CA GLU A 14 -2.45 8.05 -15.28
C GLU A 14 -0.92 7.83 -15.28
N GLY A 15 -0.12 8.83 -14.87
CA GLY A 15 1.33 8.72 -14.71
C GLY A 15 1.81 8.06 -13.41
N THR A 16 0.91 7.57 -12.55
CA THR A 16 1.23 7.13 -11.18
C THR A 16 1.42 5.60 -11.06
N TYR A 17 1.24 4.84 -12.15
CA TYR A 17 1.25 3.38 -12.12
C TYR A 17 2.55 2.77 -12.64
N GLY A 18 3.11 1.84 -11.88
CA GLY A 18 4.07 0.84 -12.35
C GLY A 18 3.42 -0.53 -12.52
N PHE A 19 4.23 -1.54 -12.87
CA PHE A 19 3.75 -2.91 -13.10
C PHE A 19 4.65 -3.92 -12.39
N VAL A 20 4.05 -4.99 -11.85
CA VAL A 20 4.80 -6.07 -11.21
C VAL A 20 5.66 -6.79 -12.25
N TYR A 21 6.97 -6.77 -12.05
CA TYR A 21 7.95 -7.49 -12.86
C TYR A 21 8.25 -8.90 -12.30
N GLY A 22 8.23 -9.05 -10.97
CA GLY A 22 8.48 -10.35 -10.32
C GLY A 22 8.06 -10.37 -8.86
N VAL A 23 7.77 -11.56 -8.35
CA VAL A 23 7.35 -11.81 -6.96
C VAL A 23 8.24 -12.88 -6.35
N SER A 24 8.81 -12.61 -5.17
CA SER A 24 9.65 -13.52 -4.40
C SER A 24 9.25 -13.48 -2.93
N GLY A 25 8.30 -14.35 -2.56
CA GLY A 25 7.68 -14.32 -1.23
C GLY A 25 7.05 -12.94 -0.95
N PRO A 26 7.40 -12.27 0.16
CA PRO A 26 6.83 -10.96 0.49
C PRO A 26 7.49 -9.79 -0.28
N VAL A 27 8.53 -10.06 -1.07
CA VAL A 27 9.25 -9.05 -1.85
C VAL A 27 8.74 -9.06 -3.28
N VAL A 28 8.27 -7.91 -3.75
CA VAL A 28 7.79 -7.69 -5.11
C VAL A 28 8.70 -6.70 -5.83
N THR A 29 9.10 -7.01 -7.05
CA THR A 29 9.83 -6.08 -7.92
C THR A 29 8.86 -5.51 -8.93
N ALA A 30 8.79 -4.19 -9.05
CA ALA A 30 7.97 -3.48 -10.02
C ALA A 30 8.83 -2.67 -11.01
N GLU A 31 8.40 -2.58 -12.25
CA GLU A 31 8.98 -1.76 -13.31
C GLU A 31 8.12 -0.52 -13.61
N LYS A 32 8.67 0.43 -14.36
CA LYS A 32 8.04 1.75 -14.63
C LYS A 32 7.75 2.55 -13.35
N MET A 33 8.68 2.45 -12.40
CA MET A 33 8.57 3.11 -11.09
C MET A 33 9.38 4.42 -11.04
N ALA A 34 9.82 4.97 -12.18
CA ALA A 34 10.47 6.27 -12.25
C ALA A 34 9.65 7.39 -11.57
N GLY A 35 10.28 8.10 -10.64
CA GLY A 35 9.65 9.16 -9.84
C GLY A 35 9.04 8.71 -8.52
N SER A 36 9.19 7.43 -8.15
CA SER A 36 8.86 6.95 -6.81
C SER A 36 9.97 7.31 -5.81
N ALA A 37 9.60 7.46 -4.54
CA ALA A 37 10.53 7.74 -3.46
C ALA A 37 10.83 6.49 -2.63
N MET A 38 11.99 6.50 -1.98
CA MET A 38 12.34 5.51 -0.96
C MET A 38 11.41 5.66 0.25
N TYR A 39 10.99 4.54 0.86
CA TYR A 39 10.01 4.48 1.96
C TYR A 39 8.60 4.95 1.60
N GLU A 40 8.32 5.10 0.30
CA GLU A 40 7.00 5.45 -0.18
C GLU A 40 6.06 4.25 -0.07
N LEU A 41 4.82 4.52 0.32
CA LEU A 41 3.76 3.53 0.39
C LEU A 41 3.15 3.31 -1.00
N VAL A 42 2.90 2.07 -1.36
CA VAL A 42 2.36 1.66 -2.66
C VAL A 42 1.22 0.67 -2.49
N ARG A 43 0.37 0.57 -3.52
CA ARG A 43 -0.70 -0.41 -3.63
C ARG A 43 -0.36 -1.39 -4.74
N VAL A 44 -0.22 -2.67 -4.40
CA VAL A 44 0.24 -3.72 -5.31
C VAL A 44 -0.93 -4.62 -5.68
N GLY A 45 -1.10 -4.90 -6.96
CA GLY A 45 -2.10 -5.85 -7.43
C GLY A 45 -3.49 -5.26 -7.59
N HIS A 46 -4.37 -6.06 -8.17
CA HIS A 46 -5.80 -5.74 -8.27
C HIS A 46 -6.51 -5.66 -6.91
N SER A 47 -5.94 -6.33 -5.89
CA SER A 47 -6.42 -6.29 -4.50
C SER A 47 -5.87 -5.11 -3.69
N GLU A 48 -5.07 -4.24 -4.32
CA GLU A 48 -4.51 -3.03 -3.69
C GLU A 48 -3.78 -3.30 -2.35
N LEU A 49 -3.00 -4.38 -2.32
CA LEU A 49 -2.23 -4.79 -1.15
C LEU A 49 -1.25 -3.70 -0.74
N VAL A 50 -1.13 -3.44 0.56
CA VAL A 50 -0.21 -2.42 1.07
C VAL A 50 1.22 -2.92 0.97
N GLY A 51 2.07 -2.10 0.34
CA GLY A 51 3.52 -2.30 0.35
C GLY A 51 4.30 -1.02 0.55
N GLU A 52 5.60 -1.17 0.77
CA GLU A 52 6.57 -0.10 0.97
C GLU A 52 7.77 -0.27 0.03
N ILE A 53 8.21 0.80 -0.62
CA ILE A 53 9.43 0.78 -1.43
C ILE A 53 10.67 0.76 -0.53
N ILE A 54 11.44 -0.34 -0.61
CA ILE A 54 12.66 -0.57 0.17
C ILE A 54 13.95 -0.48 -0.66
N ARG A 55 13.83 -0.36 -1.99
CA ARG A 55 14.97 -0.11 -2.88
C ARG A 55 14.50 0.47 -4.22
N LEU A 56 15.31 1.33 -4.79
CA LEU A 56 15.14 1.88 -6.15
C LEU A 56 16.40 1.62 -6.96
N GLU A 57 16.26 0.99 -8.12
CA GLU A 57 17.34 0.69 -9.06
C GLU A 57 16.91 1.09 -10.48
N GLY A 58 17.28 2.31 -10.90
CA GLY A 58 16.88 2.86 -12.20
C GLY A 58 15.36 3.04 -12.29
N ASP A 59 14.71 2.26 -13.15
CA ASP A 59 13.25 2.26 -13.32
C ASP A 59 12.54 1.12 -12.56
N PHE A 60 13.30 0.32 -11.81
CA PHE A 60 12.79 -0.75 -10.96
C PHE A 60 12.68 -0.30 -9.50
N ALA A 61 11.62 -0.72 -8.83
CA ALA A 61 11.44 -0.59 -7.40
C ALA A 61 11.29 -1.97 -6.75
N THR A 62 12.01 -2.20 -5.66
CA THR A 62 11.79 -3.35 -4.77
C THR A 62 10.83 -2.92 -3.66
N ILE A 63 9.73 -3.65 -3.55
CA ILE A 63 8.61 -3.37 -2.66
C ILE A 63 8.51 -4.51 -1.65
N GLN A 64 8.43 -4.16 -0.38
CA GLN A 64 8.06 -5.08 0.68
C GLN A 64 6.54 -5.01 0.87
N VAL A 65 5.84 -6.11 0.63
CA VAL A 65 4.39 -6.20 0.86
C VAL A 65 4.14 -6.65 2.29
N TYR A 66 3.22 -5.98 2.99
CA TYR A 66 2.87 -6.31 4.38
C TYR A 66 1.72 -7.33 4.49
N GLU A 67 1.08 -7.62 3.36
CA GLU A 67 -0.01 -8.60 3.22
C GLU A 67 0.47 -9.81 2.40
N GLU A 68 -0.37 -10.85 2.32
CA GLU A 68 -0.08 -12.08 1.60
C GLU A 68 -0.04 -11.86 0.08
N THR A 69 1.10 -12.17 -0.56
CA THR A 69 1.34 -11.95 -1.99
C THR A 69 0.86 -13.10 -2.89
N SER A 70 0.19 -14.11 -2.33
CA SER A 70 -0.30 -15.30 -3.05
C SER A 70 -1.24 -14.99 -4.23
N SER A 71 -1.83 -13.80 -4.28
CA SER A 71 -2.72 -13.35 -5.36
C SER A 71 -2.07 -12.47 -6.43
N VAL A 72 -0.81 -12.05 -6.22
CA VAL A 72 -0.12 -11.10 -7.09
C VAL A 72 0.52 -11.82 -8.25
N THR A 73 0.28 -11.34 -9.47
CA THR A 73 0.84 -11.90 -10.72
C THR A 73 1.73 -10.87 -11.43
N ILE A 74 2.63 -11.36 -12.29
CA ILE A 74 3.42 -10.50 -13.17
C ILE A 74 2.48 -9.71 -14.10
N GLY A 75 2.74 -8.40 -14.23
CA GLY A 75 1.92 -7.48 -15.01
C GLY A 75 0.81 -6.78 -14.21
N ASP A 76 0.61 -7.15 -12.95
CA ASP A 76 -0.34 -6.48 -12.06
C ASP A 76 0.04 -5.00 -11.85
N PRO A 77 -0.95 -4.10 -11.70
CA PRO A 77 -0.68 -2.69 -11.49
C PRO A 77 -0.09 -2.42 -10.10
N VAL A 78 0.81 -1.44 -10.03
CA VAL A 78 1.34 -0.89 -8.78
C VAL A 78 1.07 0.60 -8.73
N LEU A 79 0.17 1.02 -7.84
CA LEU A 79 -0.16 2.43 -7.65
C LEU A 79 0.73 3.06 -6.58
N ARG A 80 1.28 4.22 -6.90
CA ARG A 80 2.14 5.02 -6.03
C ARG A 80 1.31 6.03 -5.23
N THR A 81 1.58 6.16 -3.94
CA THR A 81 0.84 7.12 -3.09
C THR A 81 1.56 8.45 -2.93
N GLY A 82 2.86 8.52 -3.25
CA GLY A 82 3.72 9.69 -3.10
C GLY A 82 3.98 10.08 -1.64
N LYS A 83 3.56 9.26 -0.67
CA LYS A 83 3.65 9.54 0.76
C LYS A 83 4.27 8.35 1.50
N PRO A 84 5.06 8.60 2.56
CA PRO A 84 5.56 7.54 3.42
C PRO A 84 4.43 6.96 4.28
N LEU A 85 4.68 5.78 4.86
CA LEU A 85 3.79 5.20 5.88
C LEU A 85 3.54 6.22 6.99
N SER A 86 2.27 6.55 7.19
CA SER A 86 1.83 7.59 8.12
C SER A 86 0.70 7.04 8.97
N VAL A 87 0.63 7.53 10.21
CA VAL A 87 -0.35 7.11 11.22
C VAL A 87 -1.26 8.29 11.55
N GLU A 88 -2.56 8.04 11.69
CA GLU A 88 -3.49 9.08 12.15
C GLU A 88 -3.41 9.20 13.68
N LEU A 89 -3.18 10.42 14.18
CA LEU A 89 -3.13 10.73 15.60
C LEU A 89 -4.32 11.63 15.96
N GLY A 90 -5.18 11.14 16.86
CA GLY A 90 -6.37 11.89 17.25
C GLY A 90 -7.16 11.25 18.39
N PRO A 91 -8.18 11.94 18.89
CA PRO A 91 -9.12 11.38 19.85
C PRO A 91 -9.86 10.17 19.23
N GLY A 92 -9.92 9.06 19.97
CA GLY A 92 -10.48 7.80 19.49
C GLY A 92 -9.47 6.67 19.28
N ILE A 93 -8.16 6.96 19.38
CA ILE A 93 -7.11 5.92 19.29
C ILE A 93 -7.01 5.08 20.58
N MET A 94 -7.31 5.68 21.73
CA MET A 94 -7.22 5.00 23.04
C MET A 94 -8.38 4.02 23.21
N GLY A 95 -8.05 2.76 23.51
CA GLY A 95 -9.02 1.68 23.68
C GLY A 95 -9.44 0.99 22.38
N ALA A 96 -8.95 1.45 21.22
CA ALA A 96 -9.10 0.75 19.95
C ALA A 96 -7.98 -0.28 19.75
N ILE A 97 -8.31 -1.41 19.10
CA ILE A 97 -7.35 -2.45 18.72
C ILE A 97 -7.13 -2.36 17.21
N PHE A 98 -5.88 -2.15 16.82
CA PHE A 98 -5.45 -2.02 15.43
C PHE A 98 -4.54 -3.17 15.02
N ASP A 99 -4.45 -3.43 13.72
CA ASP A 99 -3.43 -4.31 13.13
C ASP A 99 -2.06 -3.60 12.95
N GLY A 100 -1.11 -4.27 12.30
CA GLY A 100 0.25 -3.74 12.05
C GLY A 100 0.32 -2.53 11.12
N ILE A 101 -0.78 -2.17 10.44
CA ILE A 101 -0.87 -1.04 9.50
C ILE A 101 -2.01 -0.07 9.88
N GLN A 102 -2.39 -0.07 11.16
CA GLN A 102 -3.38 0.82 11.76
C GLN A 102 -4.84 0.65 11.26
N ARG A 103 -5.24 -0.53 10.78
CA ARG A 103 -6.66 -0.81 10.47
C ARG A 103 -7.41 -1.26 11.75
N PRO A 104 -8.59 -0.69 12.06
CA PRO A 104 -9.35 -1.04 13.26
C PRO A 104 -9.98 -2.43 13.15
N LEU A 105 -9.50 -3.38 13.95
CA LEU A 105 -9.92 -4.80 13.87
C LEU A 105 -11.40 -5.00 14.19
N LYS A 106 -11.94 -4.21 15.14
CA LYS A 106 -13.34 -4.31 15.56
C LYS A 106 -14.30 -3.92 14.43
N GLU A 107 -13.99 -2.84 13.72
CA GLU A 107 -14.83 -2.36 12.61
C GLU A 107 -14.83 -3.37 11.45
N ILE A 108 -13.67 -3.94 11.12
CA ILE A 108 -13.56 -4.99 10.10
C ILE A 108 -14.40 -6.22 10.47
N ALA A 109 -14.38 -6.63 11.74
CA ALA A 109 -15.17 -7.76 12.22
C ALA A 109 -16.68 -7.50 12.14
N ASP A 110 -17.13 -6.28 12.43
CA ASP A 110 -18.53 -5.89 12.38
C ASP A 110 -19.05 -5.76 10.93
N MET A 111 -18.20 -5.38 9.97
CA MET A 111 -18.56 -5.29 8.53
C MET A 111 -18.75 -6.65 7.84
N THR A 112 -18.19 -7.72 8.40
CA THR A 112 -18.25 -9.07 7.82
C THR A 112 -19.50 -9.86 8.30
N LYS A 113 -20.35 -9.22 9.10
CA LYS A 113 -21.49 -9.86 9.79
C LYS A 113 -22.78 -9.85 9.00
#